data_AF-A0A371HQW1-F1
#
_entry.id   AF-A0A371HQW1-F1
#
_cell.length_a   1.000
_cell.length_b   1.000
_cell.length_c   1.000
_cell.angle_alpha   90.00
_cell.angle_beta   90.00
_cell.angle_gamma   90.00
#
_symmetry.space_group_name_H-M   'P 1'
#
loop_
_entity.id
_entity.type
_entity.pdbx_description
1 polymer ?
#
loop_
_entity_poly.entity_id
_entity_poly.type
_entity_poly.pdbx_seq_one_letter_code
_entity_poly.pdbx_strand_id
1 'polypeptide(L)' 'MAHCQQVGEAEINGQPWYHNIREYLKKGVYPLEAIENDKRTLRRLAAGFLLSGAILYKRSVDSTLLRCVDDKEA' A
#
# COMPACT_ATOMS: atom_id res chain seq x y z
N MET A 1 -4.05 -21.44 6.08
CA MET A 1 -4.04 -20.25 6.95
C MET A 1 -3.55 -19.08 6.12
N ALA A 2 -4.40 -18.10 5.83
CA ALA A 2 -3.98 -16.87 5.18
C ALA A 2 -3.48 -15.92 6.28
N HIS A 3 -2.18 -15.65 6.32
CA HIS A 3 -1.64 -14.63 7.23
C HIS A 3 -1.97 -13.24 6.65
N CYS A 4 -2.78 -12.48 7.38
CA CYS A 4 -3.02 -11.07 7.08
C CYS A 4 -1.99 -10.24 7.84
N GLN A 5 -1.32 -9.31 7.14
CA GLN A 5 -0.48 -8.33 7.81
C GLN A 5 -1.30 -7.05 8.00
N GLN A 6 -1.60 -6.71 9.26
CA GLN A 6 -2.05 -5.37 9.61
C GLN A 6 -0.87 -4.44 9.36
N VAL A 7 -1.03 -3.52 8.42
CA VAL A 7 0.03 -2.58 8.11
C VAL A 7 -0.34 -1.27 8.82
N GLY A 8 0.13 -1.16 10.06
CA GLY A 8 -0.10 0.01 10.89
C GLY A 8 0.41 1.30 10.23
N GLU A 9 -0.39 2.35 10.39
CA GLU A 9 -0.11 3.79 10.59
C GLU A 9 1.15 4.43 9.96
N ALA A 10 1.72 3.89 8.89
CA ALA A 10 2.67 4.66 8.09
C ALA A 10 1.86 5.71 7.31
N GLU A 11 1.75 6.92 7.84
CA GLU A 11 1.04 8.00 7.18
C GLU A 11 1.94 8.62 6.11
N ILE A 12 1.45 8.67 4.87
CA ILE A 12 2.00 9.56 3.84
C ILE A 12 1.02 10.72 3.77
N ASN A 13 1.44 11.88 4.27
CA ASN A 13 0.67 13.12 4.31
C ASN A 13 -0.65 13.01 5.10
N GLY A 14 -0.62 12.31 6.26
CA GLY A 14 -1.80 12.13 7.12
C GLY A 14 -2.87 11.19 6.55
N GLN A 15 -2.57 10.48 5.45
CA GLN A 15 -3.40 9.41 4.93
C GLN A 15 -2.71 8.05 5.11
N PRO A 16 -3.47 6.99 5.44
CA PRO A 16 -2.95 5.63 5.48
C PRO A 16 -2.27 5.30 4.15
N TRP A 17 -1.00 4.92 4.19
CA TRP A 17 -0.24 4.42 3.04
C TRP A 17 -1.03 3.37 2.21
N TYR A 18 -1.92 2.59 2.85
CA TYR A 18 -2.81 1.63 2.21
C TYR A 18 -3.63 2.25 1.07
N HIS A 19 -4.33 3.37 1.34
CA HIS A 19 -5.16 4.04 0.34
C HIS A 19 -4.30 4.67 -0.77
N ASN A 20 -3.19 5.30 -0.39
CA ASN A 20 -2.28 5.94 -1.32
C ASN A 20 -1.64 4.93 -2.29
N ILE A 21 -1.18 3.78 -1.80
CA ILE A 21 -0.61 2.71 -2.65
C ILE A 21 -1.68 2.07 -3.51
N ARG A 22 -2.87 1.80 -2.95
CA ARG A 22 -3.97 1.21 -3.71
C ARG A 22 -4.40 2.09 -4.87
N GLU A 23 -4.59 3.39 -4.64
CA GLU A 23 -4.96 4.34 -5.71
C GLU A 23 -3.82 4.53 -6.71
N TYR A 24 -2.57 4.56 -6.25
CA TYR A 24 -1.40 4.62 -7.12
C TYR A 24 -1.28 3.39 -8.03
N LEU A 25 -1.45 2.18 -7.50
CA LEU A 25 -1.43 0.94 -8.30
C LEU A 25 -2.63 0.82 -9.23
N LYS A 26 -3.79 1.35 -8.82
CA LYS A 26 -5.03 1.29 -9.62
C LYS A 26 -5.05 2.30 -10.78
N LYS A 27 -4.63 3.54 -10.52
CA LYS A 27 -4.77 4.67 -11.44
C LYS A 27 -3.44 5.19 -11.98
N GLY A 28 -2.31 4.81 -11.38
CA GLY A 28 -0.99 5.34 -11.72
C GLY A 28 -0.74 6.78 -11.26
N VAL A 29 -1.63 7.34 -10.44
CA VAL A 29 -1.58 8.75 -10.02
C VAL A 29 -1.07 8.89 -8.60
N TYR A 30 -0.37 10.00 -8.34
CA TYR A 30 0.07 10.38 -7.00
C TYR A 30 -1.02 11.20 -6.30
N PRO A 31 -1.06 11.20 -4.96
CA PRO A 31 -1.84 12.19 -4.21
C PRO A 31 -1.47 13.61 -4.65
N LEU A 32 -2.47 14.48 -4.74
CA LEU A 32 -2.28 15.86 -5.23
C LEU A 32 -1.26 16.62 -4.37
N GLU A 33 -1.28 16.35 -3.06
CA GLU A 33 -0.43 17.00 -2.07
C GLU A 33 0.94 16.32 -1.91
N ALA A 34 1.21 15.23 -2.63
CA ALA A 34 2.49 14.51 -2.53
C ALA A 34 3.64 15.36 -3.08
N ILE A 35 4.61 15.70 -2.24
CA ILE A 35 5.86 16.31 -2.68
C ILE A 35 6.74 15.27 -3.41
N GLU A 36 7.77 15.71 -4.12
CA GLU A 36 8.62 14.80 -4.91
C GLU A 36 9.21 13.65 -4.05
N ASN A 37 9.57 13.95 -2.81
CA ASN A 37 10.07 12.95 -1.87
C ASN A 37 8.99 11.91 -1.49
N ASP A 38 7.74 12.33 -1.34
CA ASP A 38 6.61 11.42 -1.06
C ASP A 38 6.33 10.55 -2.27
N LYS A 39 6.36 11.11 -3.48
CA LYS A 39 6.22 10.34 -4.74
C LYS A 39 7.30 9.28 -4.85
N ARG A 40 8.55 9.62 -4.50
CA ARG A 40 9.67 8.67 -4.47
C ARG A 40 9.46 7.57 -3.42
N THR A 41 9.00 7.94 -2.24
CA THR A 41 8.68 6.99 -1.16
C THR A 41 7.55 6.06 -1.55
N LEU A 42 6.47 6.60 -2.13
CA LEU A 42 5.32 5.84 -2.61
C LEU A 42 5.71 4.82 -3.68
N ARG A 43 6.54 5.21 -4.66
CA ARG A 43 7.07 4.28 -5.68
C ARG A 43 7.84 3.12 -5.06
N ARG A 44 8.73 3.42 -4.11
CA ARG A 44 9.54 2.42 -3.41
C ARG A 44 8.68 1.46 -2.61
N LEU A 45 7.69 1.98 -1.89
CA LEU A 45 6.75 1.15 -1.14
C LEU A 45 5.92 0.30 -2.08
N ALA A 46 5.28 0.89 -3.10
CA ALA A 46 4.42 0.21 -4.06
C ALA A 46 5.12 -0.94 -4.79
N ALA A 47 6.45 -0.88 -4.98
CA ALA A 47 7.23 -1.98 -5.55
C ALA A 47 7.17 -3.28 -4.72
N GLY A 48 6.90 -3.18 -3.42
CA GLY A 48 6.68 -4.31 -2.51
C GLY A 48 5.22 -4.78 -2.43
N PHE A 49 4.30 -4.14 -3.16
CA PHE A 49 2.88 -4.48 -3.14
C PHE A 49 2.35 -4.85 -4.53
N LEU A 50 1.25 -5.59 -4.52
CA LEU A 50 0.51 -6.01 -5.71
C LEU A 50 -0.97 -5.76 -5.47
N LEU A 51 -1.64 -5.15 -6.45
CA LEU A 51 -3.09 -5.01 -6.44
C LEU A 51 -3.71 -6.14 -7.27
N SER A 52 -4.50 -7.01 -6.64
CA SER A 52 -5.29 -8.03 -7.35
C SER A 52 -6.78 -7.75 -7.14
N GLY A 53 -7.42 -7.22 -8.19
CA GLY A 53 -8.79 -6.72 -8.13
C GLY A 53 -8.93 -5.57 -7.13
N ALA A 54 -9.66 -5.81 -6.04
CA ALA A 54 -9.87 -4.83 -4.97
C ALA A 54 -8.90 -4.98 -3.80
N ILE A 55 -8.15 -6.10 -3.73
CA ILE A 55 -7.35 -6.51 -2.58
C ILE A 55 -5.88 -6.16 -2.82
N LEU A 56 -5.27 -5.49 -1.84
CA LEU A 56 -3.84 -5.22 -1.83
C LEU A 56 -3.09 -6.38 -1.17
N TYR A 57 -2.00 -6.80 -1.79
CA TYR A 57 -1.12 -7.85 -1.30
C TYR A 57 0.28 -7.28 -1.07
N LYS A 58 0.90 -7.64 0.04
CA LYS A 58 2.31 -7.37 0.30
C LYS A 58 3.15 -8.57 -0.10
N ARG A 59 4.24 -8.33 -0.82
CA ARG A 59 5.24 -9.35 -1.12
C ARG A 59 6.17 -9.49 0.07
N SER A 60 6.15 -10.66 0.69
CA SER A 60 7.07 -11.01 1.76
C SER A 60 8.40 -11.53 1.22
N VAL A 61 9.42 -11.53 2.09
CA VAL A 61 10.79 -11.97 1.76
C VAL A 61 10.86 -13.45 1.38
N ASP A 62 9.91 -14.24 1.85
CA ASP A 62 9.72 -15.67 1.56
C ASP A 62 8.93 -15.91 0.26
N SER A 63 8.71 -14.87 -0.56
CA SER A 63 7.85 -14.88 -1.76
C SER A 63 6.36 -15.16 -1.50
N THR A 64 5.92 -15.18 -0.23
CA THR A 64 4.50 -15.28 0.12
C THR A 64 3.80 -13.94 -0.14
N LEU A 65 2.56 -14.00 -0.64
CA LEU A 65 1.70 -12.83 -0.77
C LEU A 65 0.77 -12.75 0.45
N LEU A 66 0.97 -11.72 1.28
CA LEU A 66 0.13 -11.47 2.45
C LEU A 66 -0.98 -10.49 2.07
N ARG A 67 -2.22 -10.82 2.44
CA ARG A 67 -3.36 -9.91 2.23
C ARG A 67 -3.23 -8.73 3.19
N CYS A 68 -3.27 -7.52 2.64
CA CYS A 68 -3.38 -6.28 3.39
C CYS A 68 -4.85 -5.94 3.56
N VAL A 69 -5.26 -5.73 4.81
CA VAL A 69 -6.58 -5.22 5.19
C VAL A 69 -6.42 -3.79 5.68
N ASP A 70 -7.41 -2.96 5.39
CA ASP A 70 -7.48 -1.61 5.93
C ASP A 70 -7.77 -1.69 7.43
N ASP A 71 -7.22 -0.77 8.21
CA ASP A 71 -7.40 -0.75 9.67
C ASP A 71 -8.87 -0.52 10.07
N LYS A 72 -9.68 0.12 9.19
CA LYS A 72 -11.13 0.31 9.41
C LYS A 72 -11.96 -0.95 9.18
N GLU A 73 -11.37 -2.01 8.63
CA GLU A 73 -12.04 -3.29 8.35
C GLU A 73 -11.65 -4.38 9.39
N ALA A 74 -10.83 -4.04 10.39
CA ALA A 74 -10.40 -4.92 11.48
C ALA A 74 -11.39 -4.93 12.66
#